data_AF-A0A5P9CBH7-F1
#
_entry.id   AF-A0A5P9CBH7-F1
#
_cell.length_a   1.000
_cell.length_b   1.000
_cell.length_c   1.000
_cell.angle_alpha   90.00
_cell.angle_beta   90.00
_cell.angle_gamma   90.00
#
_symmetry.space_group_name_H-M   'P 1'
#
loop_
_entity.id
_entity.type
_entity.pdbx_description
1 polymer ?
#
loop_
_entity_poly.entity_id
_entity_poly.type
_entity_poly.pdbx_seq_one_letter_code
_entity_poly.pdbx_strand_id
1 'polypeptide(L)'
;MPNEWNRHGGRLLCYYLSTHHPVFKFPSGLGPFPTAAEAGEAMDMLLARYPDLRIRLDRLPNSSELMSLPDETLDERLGTSQWWLERLLLAPFNVVETVESSPNEVTAEHARQIAARLGCSPSDIAVFQGATTADLQEPLWIVFRLHLQTEDTAKAKTKVLWLRREREQKDLDTAGVIATTLALYYPATDLV
;
A
#
# COMPACT_ATOMS: atom_id res chain seq x y z
N MET A 1 11.96 -23.04 16.34
CA MET A 1 13.32 -22.65 16.76
C MET A 1 13.36 -21.13 16.71
N PRO A 2 14.02 -20.43 17.66
CA PRO A 2 14.19 -18.98 17.56
C PRO A 2 14.93 -18.64 16.26
N ASN A 3 14.58 -17.52 15.61
CA ASN A 3 15.32 -17.10 14.42
C ASN A 3 16.70 -16.60 14.85
N GLU A 4 17.75 -17.02 14.16
CA GLU A 4 19.09 -16.51 14.42
C GLU A 4 19.22 -15.10 13.82
N TRP A 5 18.95 -14.10 14.65
CA TRP A 5 19.17 -12.70 14.28
C TRP A 5 20.65 -12.43 14.09
N ASN A 6 21.02 -12.00 12.88
CA ASN A 6 22.40 -11.88 12.49
C ASN A 6 23.05 -10.62 13.09
N ARG A 7 23.55 -10.77 14.33
CA ARG A 7 24.24 -9.74 15.10
C ARG A 7 25.76 -9.88 14.91
N HIS A 8 26.36 -9.06 14.07
CA HIS A 8 27.80 -9.04 13.81
C HIS A 8 28.44 -7.72 14.25
N GLY A 9 29.42 -7.78 15.16
CA GLY A 9 30.25 -6.62 15.53
C GLY A 9 29.44 -5.41 16.03
N GLY A 10 28.36 -5.64 16.77
CA GLY A 10 27.46 -4.59 17.25
C GLY A 10 26.50 -4.04 16.18
N ARG A 11 26.22 -4.82 15.13
CA ARG A 11 25.28 -4.48 14.05
C ARG A 11 24.28 -5.62 13.83
N LEU A 12 23.01 -5.28 13.68
CA LEU A 12 21.93 -6.18 13.31
C LEU A 12 21.73 -6.04 11.80
N LEU A 13 21.96 -7.13 11.07
CA LEU A 13 21.69 -7.19 9.65
C LEU A 13 20.25 -7.64 9.44
N CYS A 14 19.41 -6.76 8.91
CA CYS A 14 18.04 -7.08 8.55
C CYS A 14 17.62 -6.34 7.27
N TYR A 15 16.55 -6.85 6.66
CA TYR A 15 16.07 -6.43 5.36
C TYR A 15 14.60 -6.03 5.45
N TYR A 16 14.23 -5.04 4.65
CA TYR A 16 12.87 -4.54 4.54
C TYR A 16 12.50 -4.40 3.08
N LEU A 17 11.23 -4.60 2.76
CA LEU A 17 10.67 -4.22 1.48
C LEU A 17 9.99 -2.86 1.61
N SER A 18 10.22 -1.99 0.64
CA SER A 18 9.55 -0.71 0.49
C SER A 18 8.90 -0.60 -0.88
N THR A 19 7.88 0.25 -1.03
CA THR A 19 7.31 0.57 -2.33
C THR A 19 7.29 2.07 -2.54
N HIS A 20 7.50 2.47 -3.78
CA HIS A 20 7.35 3.86 -4.23
C HIS A 20 6.01 4.02 -4.95
N HIS A 21 4.92 3.61 -4.29
CA HIS A 21 3.56 3.83 -4.77
C HIS A 21 2.88 4.89 -3.89
N PRO A 22 2.15 5.87 -4.47
CA PRO A 22 1.48 6.92 -3.70
C PRO A 22 0.38 6.42 -2.73
N VAL A 23 0.05 5.13 -2.75
CA VAL A 23 -1.14 4.55 -2.12
C VAL A 23 -0.87 3.17 -1.55
N PHE A 24 -0.22 2.29 -2.32
CA PHE A 24 0.23 0.99 -1.82
C PHE A 24 1.43 1.20 -0.89
N LYS A 25 1.17 1.17 0.41
CA LYS A 25 2.19 1.30 1.44
C LYS A 25 2.21 0.03 2.26
N PHE A 26 3.42 -0.44 2.56
CA PHE A 26 3.59 -1.31 3.71
C PHE A 26 3.51 -0.42 4.96
N PRO A 27 2.74 -0.79 5.99
CA PRO A 27 2.84 -0.11 7.27
C PRO A 27 4.30 -0.19 7.73
N SER A 28 5.00 0.94 7.81
CA SER A 28 6.42 1.03 8.22
C SER A 28 7.48 0.27 7.39
N GLY A 29 7.14 -0.19 6.18
CA GLY A 29 7.98 -1.14 5.41
C GLY A 29 7.66 -2.59 5.80
N LEU A 30 7.76 -3.54 4.87
CA LEU A 30 7.53 -4.95 5.20
C LEU A 30 8.84 -5.55 5.70
N GLY A 31 8.90 -5.91 6.98
CA GLY A 31 10.10 -6.39 7.65
C GLY A 31 10.11 -6.00 9.14
N PRO A 32 11.14 -6.38 9.91
CA PRO A 32 12.42 -6.90 9.45
C PRO A 32 12.38 -8.37 9.03
N PHE A 33 13.10 -8.68 7.96
CA PHE A 33 13.50 -10.05 7.61
C PHE A 33 14.94 -10.30 8.07
N PRO A 34 15.24 -11.45 8.69
CA PRO A 34 16.58 -11.80 9.18
C PRO A 34 17.58 -12.04 8.03
N THR A 35 17.11 -12.46 6.86
CA THR A 35 17.98 -12.77 5.71
C THR A 35 17.53 -12.09 4.42
N ALA A 36 18.48 -11.86 3.51
CA ALA A 36 18.19 -11.36 2.16
C ALA A 36 17.35 -12.35 1.35
N ALA A 37 17.51 -13.65 1.61
CA ALA A 37 16.78 -14.70 0.94
C ALA A 37 15.28 -14.64 1.29
N GLU A 38 14.93 -14.53 2.57
CA GLU A 38 13.54 -14.40 3.01
C GLU A 38 12.88 -13.12 2.51
N ALA A 39 13.59 -11.99 2.56
CA ALA A 39 13.10 -10.74 1.98
C ALA A 39 12.91 -10.86 0.47
N GLY A 40 13.81 -11.55 -0.22
CA GLY A 40 13.72 -11.82 -1.66
C GLY A 40 12.51 -12.68 -2.01
N GLU A 41 12.27 -13.76 -1.27
CA GLU A 41 11.10 -14.62 -1.45
C GLU A 41 9.79 -13.84 -1.25
N ALA A 42 9.70 -13.04 -0.18
CA ALA A 42 8.55 -12.17 0.06
C ALA A 42 8.33 -11.17 -1.09
N MET A 43 9.41 -10.59 -1.64
CA MET A 43 9.35 -9.70 -2.79
C MET A 43 8.82 -10.42 -4.04
N ASP A 44 9.34 -11.62 -4.32
CA ASP A 44 8.93 -12.42 -5.49
C ASP A 44 7.45 -12.81 -5.41
N MET A 45 6.96 -13.21 -4.23
CA MET A 45 5.53 -13.49 -4.02
C MET A 45 4.66 -12.26 -4.30
N LEU A 46 5.08 -11.08 -3.80
CA LEU A 46 4.36 -9.84 -4.02
C LEU A 46 4.39 -9.41 -5.49
N LEU A 47 5.52 -9.54 -6.18
CA LEU A 47 5.64 -9.21 -7.61
C LEU A 47 4.87 -10.20 -8.49
N ALA A 48 4.79 -11.47 -8.11
CA ALA A 48 3.94 -12.44 -8.81
C ALA A 48 2.45 -12.06 -8.71
N ARG A 49 2.01 -11.56 -7.55
CA ARG A 49 0.63 -11.10 -7.33
C ARG A 49 0.35 -9.73 -7.95
N TYR A 50 1.31 -8.82 -7.85
CA TYR A 50 1.20 -7.41 -8.26
C TYR A 50 2.38 -7.02 -9.17
N PRO A 51 2.37 -7.47 -10.45
CA PRO A 51 3.52 -7.31 -11.35
C PRO A 51 3.87 -5.87 -11.70
N ASP A 52 2.92 -4.94 -11.50
CA ASP A 52 3.10 -3.52 -11.79
C ASP A 52 3.68 -2.74 -10.58
N LEU A 53 3.81 -3.38 -9.40
CA LEU A 53 4.41 -2.73 -8.24
C LEU A 53 5.93 -2.59 -8.39
N ARG A 54 6.43 -1.42 -7.99
CA ARG A 54 7.87 -1.17 -7.84
C ARG A 54 8.25 -1.37 -6.38
N ILE A 55 8.70 -2.59 -6.08
CA ILE A 55 9.17 -2.98 -4.75
C ILE A 55 10.69 -2.84 -4.72
N ARG A 56 11.22 -2.31 -3.62
CA ARG A 56 12.65 -2.26 -3.35
C ARG A 56 12.97 -3.10 -2.13
N LEU A 57 14.08 -3.81 -2.20
CA LEU A 57 14.70 -4.46 -1.06
C LEU A 57 15.74 -3.52 -0.48
N ASP A 58 15.44 -2.97 0.70
CA ASP A 58 16.31 -2.08 1.43
C ASP A 58 16.95 -2.85 2.58
N ARG A 59 18.27 -2.78 2.67
CA ARG A 59 19.00 -3.22 3.86
C ARG A 59 19.00 -2.07 4.84
N LEU A 60 18.48 -2.25 6.06
CA LEU A 60 18.57 -1.19 7.05
C LEU A 60 20.02 -1.13 7.59
N PRO A 61 20.77 -0.04 7.37
CA PRO A 61 22.08 0.11 7.97
C PRO A 61 21.90 0.67 9.37
N ASN A 62 22.20 -0.12 10.41
CA ASN A 62 22.37 0.30 11.80
C ASN A 62 21.36 1.35 12.29
N SER A 63 20.08 0.99 12.50
CA SER A 63 19.27 1.80 13.41
C SER A 63 19.63 1.41 14.85
N SER A 64 20.10 2.37 15.63
CA SER A 64 20.34 2.20 17.07
C SER A 64 19.10 1.71 17.81
N GLU A 65 17.91 1.99 17.27
CA GLU A 65 16.61 1.53 17.79
C GLU A 65 16.37 0.04 17.63
N LEU A 66 16.71 -0.58 16.49
CA LEU A 66 16.52 -2.03 16.33
C LEU A 66 17.59 -2.83 17.08
N MET A 67 18.79 -2.25 17.21
CA MET A 67 19.89 -2.87 17.94
C MET A 67 19.59 -3.13 19.41
N SER A 68 18.85 -2.22 20.06
CA SER A 68 18.48 -2.31 21.47
C SER A 68 17.28 -3.20 21.74
N LEU A 69 16.60 -3.69 20.70
CA LEU A 69 15.47 -4.58 20.86
C LEU A 69 15.94 -5.99 21.26
N PRO A 70 15.27 -6.63 22.23
CA PRO A 70 15.40 -8.06 22.49
C PRO A 70 15.05 -8.89 21.26
N ASP A 71 15.64 -10.08 21.14
CA ASP A 71 15.37 -10.99 20.02
C ASP A 71 13.89 -11.41 19.98
N GLU A 72 13.23 -11.50 21.14
CA GLU A 72 11.78 -11.77 21.22
C GLU A 72 10.96 -10.69 20.53
N THR A 73 11.33 -9.41 20.71
CA THR A 73 10.65 -8.29 20.03
C THR A 73 10.94 -8.28 18.53
N LEU A 74 12.13 -8.72 18.11
CA LEU A 74 12.44 -8.87 16.69
C LEU A 74 11.64 -10.01 16.06
N ASP A 75 11.48 -11.13 16.76
CA ASP A 75 10.64 -12.25 16.35
C ASP A 75 9.15 -11.85 16.26
N GLU A 76 8.64 -11.06 17.21
CA GLU A 76 7.28 -10.50 17.14
C GLU A 76 7.09 -9.60 15.90
N ARG A 77 8.09 -8.79 15.57
CA ARG A 77 8.06 -7.93 14.37
C ARG A 77 8.17 -8.73 13.08
N LEU A 78 8.97 -9.79 13.05
CA LEU A 78 9.01 -10.72 11.92
C LEU A 78 7.65 -11.43 11.75
N GLY A 79 7.05 -11.93 12.83
CA GLY A 79 5.73 -12.54 12.79
C GLY A 79 4.65 -11.56 12.31
N THR A 80 4.71 -10.31 12.75
CA THR A 80 3.84 -9.23 12.24
C THR A 80 4.06 -9.00 10.74
N SER A 81 5.31 -9.04 10.27
CA SER A 81 5.64 -8.87 8.85
C SER A 81 5.15 -10.03 7.99
N GLN A 82 5.30 -11.26 8.46
CA GLN A 82 4.77 -12.45 7.79
C GLN A 82 3.25 -12.40 7.71
N TRP A 83 2.58 -12.02 8.81
CA TRP A 83 1.14 -11.81 8.82
C TRP A 83 0.70 -10.74 7.79
N TRP A 84 1.42 -9.62 7.70
CA TRP A 84 1.14 -8.60 6.70
C TRP A 84 1.34 -9.10 5.27
N LEU A 85 2.41 -9.87 5.02
CA LEU A 85 2.66 -10.48 3.72
C LEU A 85 1.49 -11.38 3.30
N GLU A 86 1.06 -12.28 4.18
CA GLU A 86 -0.08 -13.17 3.93
C GLU A 86 -1.36 -12.37 3.61
N ARG A 87 -1.65 -11.33 4.41
CA ARG A 87 -2.80 -10.45 4.19
C ARG A 87 -2.75 -9.74 2.83
N LEU A 88 -1.58 -9.26 2.43
CA LEU A 88 -1.40 -8.60 1.13
C LEU A 88 -1.56 -9.57 -0.03
N LEU A 89 -1.11 -10.82 0.12
CA LEU A 89 -1.24 -11.85 -0.91
C LEU A 89 -2.70 -12.33 -1.07
N LEU A 90 -3.46 -12.37 0.02
CA LEU A 90 -4.88 -12.75 0.04
C LEU A 90 -5.83 -11.59 -0.23
N ALA A 91 -5.35 -10.34 -0.23
CA ALA A 91 -6.20 -9.19 -0.44
C ALA A 91 -6.89 -9.26 -1.82
N PRO A 92 -8.20 -8.91 -1.90
CA PRO A 92 -8.85 -8.76 -3.18
C PRO A 92 -8.23 -7.59 -3.93
N PHE A 93 -8.18 -7.68 -5.26
CA PHE A 93 -7.90 -6.54 -6.10
C PHE A 93 -9.04 -5.55 -6.04
N ASN A 94 -8.70 -4.32 -5.73
CA ASN A 94 -9.62 -3.21 -5.80
C ASN A 94 -9.27 -2.36 -7.00
N VAL A 95 -10.20 -2.22 -7.93
CA VAL A 95 -10.09 -1.30 -9.06
C VAL A 95 -10.62 0.04 -8.59
N VAL A 96 -9.71 0.97 -8.37
CA VAL A 96 -10.02 2.32 -7.88
C VAL A 96 -9.64 3.37 -8.90
N GLU A 97 -10.31 4.51 -8.86
CA GLU A 97 -10.08 5.67 -9.70
C GLU A 97 -9.74 6.88 -8.82
N THR A 98 -8.56 7.50 -8.96
CA THR A 98 -8.25 8.75 -8.25
C THR A 98 -9.22 9.85 -8.72
N VAL A 99 -9.90 10.50 -7.77
CA VAL A 99 -10.86 11.56 -8.06
C VAL A 99 -10.21 12.93 -7.85
N GLU A 100 -9.54 13.10 -6.72
CA GLU A 100 -8.88 14.35 -6.34
C GLU A 100 -7.83 14.09 -5.25
N SER A 101 -6.96 15.08 -5.06
CA SER A 101 -6.00 15.11 -3.96
C SER A 101 -6.11 16.44 -3.21
N SER A 102 -6.02 16.39 -1.88
CA SER A 102 -6.15 17.54 -0.99
C SER A 102 -4.95 17.60 -0.03
N PRO A 103 -4.36 18.78 0.22
CA PRO A 103 -3.38 18.93 1.29
C PRO A 103 -4.02 18.79 2.68
N ASN A 104 -5.32 19.04 2.79
CA ASN A 104 -6.08 18.94 4.04
C ASN A 104 -6.76 17.57 4.16
N GLU A 105 -6.97 17.13 5.40
CA GLU A 105 -7.74 15.93 5.69
C GLU A 105 -9.15 15.98 5.07
N VAL A 106 -9.52 14.88 4.41
CA VAL A 106 -10.81 14.76 3.74
C VAL A 106 -11.82 14.21 4.74
N THR A 107 -12.79 15.05 5.11
CA THR A 107 -13.85 14.67 6.06
C THR A 107 -14.89 13.75 5.42
N ALA A 108 -15.65 13.04 6.26
CA ALA A 108 -16.77 12.21 5.79
C ALA A 108 -17.83 13.03 5.03
N GLU A 109 -18.06 14.29 5.41
CA GLU A 109 -18.97 15.18 4.71
C GLU A 109 -18.45 15.55 3.31
N HIS A 110 -17.15 15.84 3.19
CA HIS A 110 -16.51 16.08 1.90
C HIS A 110 -16.60 14.85 1.00
N ALA A 111 -16.37 13.65 1.53
CA ALA A 111 -16.52 12.39 0.78
C ALA A 111 -17.97 12.19 0.28
N ARG A 112 -18.99 12.52 1.07
CA ARG A 112 -20.40 12.48 0.64
C ARG A 112 -20.70 13.45 -0.50
N GLN A 113 -20.13 14.65 -0.45
CA GLN A 113 -20.30 15.66 -1.51
C GLN A 113 -19.65 15.20 -2.82
N ILE A 114 -18.47 14.58 -2.75
CA ILE A 114 -17.84 13.96 -3.91
C ILE A 114 -18.73 12.84 -4.48
N ALA A 115 -19.25 11.96 -3.63
CA ALA A 115 -20.13 10.87 -4.07
C ALA A 115 -21.37 11.40 -4.82
N ALA A 116 -22.01 12.43 -4.28
CA ALA A 116 -23.16 13.08 -4.93
C ALA A 116 -22.79 13.71 -6.28
N ARG A 117 -21.64 14.40 -6.36
CA ARG A 117 -21.12 15.00 -7.60
C ARG A 117 -20.83 13.95 -8.68
N LEU A 118 -20.34 12.78 -8.28
CA LEU A 118 -20.02 11.66 -9.18
C LEU A 118 -21.22 10.74 -9.47
N GLY A 119 -22.35 10.95 -8.79
CA GLY A 119 -23.54 10.10 -8.90
C GLY A 119 -23.29 8.66 -8.43
N CYS A 120 -22.51 8.47 -7.36
CA CYS A 120 -22.21 7.16 -6.77
C CYS A 120 -22.57 7.09 -5.28
N SER A 121 -22.46 5.89 -4.69
CA SER A 121 -22.67 5.72 -3.26
C SER A 121 -21.51 6.32 -2.47
N PRO A 122 -21.72 6.93 -1.28
CA PRO A 122 -20.64 7.31 -0.39
C PRO A 122 -19.73 6.14 -0.01
N SER A 123 -20.26 4.91 0.03
CA SER A 123 -19.47 3.70 0.27
C SER A 123 -18.45 3.40 -0.84
N ASP A 124 -18.66 3.98 -2.03
CA ASP A 124 -17.74 3.84 -3.15
C ASP A 124 -16.59 4.84 -3.06
N ILE A 125 -16.63 5.78 -2.11
CA ILE A 125 -15.55 6.76 -1.92
C ILE A 125 -14.61 6.27 -0.83
N ALA A 126 -13.35 6.08 -1.20
CA ALA A 126 -12.28 5.72 -0.27
C ALA A 126 -11.29 6.88 -0.16
N VAL A 127 -10.83 7.16 1.06
CA VAL A 127 -9.87 8.22 1.35
C VAL A 127 -8.59 7.57 1.87
N PHE A 128 -7.45 8.00 1.34
CA PHE A 128 -6.14 7.55 1.79
C PHE A 128 -5.23 8.72 2.10
N GLN A 129 -4.52 8.61 3.21
CA GLN A 129 -3.39 9.48 3.50
C GLN A 129 -2.18 9.02 2.66
N GLY A 130 -1.85 9.79 1.62
CA GLY A 130 -0.70 9.61 0.74
C GLY A 130 0.63 9.81 1.47
N ALA A 131 1.74 9.54 0.79
CA ALA A 131 3.08 9.68 1.40
C ALA A 131 3.46 11.16 1.56
N THR A 132 4.07 11.50 2.68
CA THR A 132 4.79 12.76 2.83
C THR A 132 6.03 12.70 1.92
N THR A 133 6.06 13.49 0.86
CA THR A 133 7.27 13.61 0.03
C THR A 133 8.25 14.59 0.68
N ALA A 134 9.55 14.53 0.34
CA ALA A 134 10.54 15.46 0.88
C ALA A 134 10.17 16.94 0.69
N ASP A 135 9.37 17.24 -0.34
CA ASP A 135 8.90 18.59 -0.68
C ASP A 135 7.56 18.98 -0.02
N LEU A 136 6.86 18.05 0.64
CA LEU A 136 5.58 18.29 1.31
C LEU A 136 5.77 18.08 2.82
N GLN A 137 5.57 19.12 3.63
CA GLN A 137 5.66 19.00 5.10
C GLN A 137 4.48 18.20 5.69
N GLU A 138 3.38 18.08 4.94
CA GLU A 138 2.16 17.39 5.36
C GLU A 138 1.77 16.30 4.34
N PRO A 139 1.16 15.19 4.79
CA PRO A 139 0.75 14.11 3.90
C PRO A 139 -0.43 14.53 3.00
N LEU A 140 -0.30 14.27 1.71
CA LEU A 140 -1.35 14.53 0.73
C LEU A 140 -2.50 13.52 0.89
N TRP A 141 -3.72 13.97 1.11
CA TRP A 141 -4.90 13.12 1.13
C TRP A 141 -5.38 12.86 -0.29
N ILE A 142 -5.64 11.59 -0.62
CA ILE A 142 -6.05 11.16 -1.95
C ILE A 142 -7.42 10.51 -1.83
N VAL A 143 -8.36 10.98 -2.65
CA VAL A 143 -9.72 10.44 -2.72
C VAL A 143 -9.84 9.55 -3.95
N PHE A 144 -10.40 8.36 -3.74
CA PHE A 144 -10.65 7.38 -4.77
C PHE A 144 -12.13 7.06 -4.87
N ARG A 145 -12.56 6.69 -6.08
CA ARG A 145 -13.78 5.96 -6.32
C ARG A 145 -13.46 4.47 -6.52
N LEU A 146 -14.06 3.60 -5.72
CA LEU A 146 -14.02 2.16 -5.88
C LEU A 146 -15.01 1.73 -6.97
N HIS A 147 -14.52 1.00 -7.97
CA HIS A 147 -15.32 0.50 -9.09
C HIS A 147 -15.56 -1.00 -9.06
N LEU A 148 -14.64 -1.76 -8.46
CA LEU A 148 -14.71 -3.21 -8.38
C LEU A 148 -13.80 -3.71 -7.26
N GLN A 149 -14.30 -4.66 -6.48
CA GLN A 149 -13.50 -5.52 -5.62
C GLN A 149 -13.60 -6.96 -6.13
N THR A 150 -12.47 -7.62 -6.35
CA THR A 150 -12.46 -8.98 -6.90
C THR A 150 -11.16 -9.72 -6.60
N GLU A 151 -11.22 -11.04 -6.47
CA GLU A 151 -10.02 -11.88 -6.35
C GLU A 151 -9.41 -12.22 -7.73
N ASP A 152 -10.15 -12.00 -8.81
CA ASP A 152 -9.77 -12.30 -10.19
C ASP A 152 -8.98 -11.14 -10.82
N THR A 153 -7.68 -11.39 -11.07
CA THR A 153 -6.77 -10.42 -11.69
C THR A 153 -7.21 -10.02 -13.10
N ALA A 154 -7.71 -10.97 -13.90
CA ALA A 154 -8.12 -10.71 -15.27
C ALA A 154 -9.34 -9.79 -15.30
N LYS A 155 -10.31 -10.03 -14.40
CA LYS A 155 -11.48 -9.16 -14.23
C LYS A 155 -11.07 -7.76 -13.78
N ALA A 156 -10.15 -7.65 -12.82
CA ALA A 156 -9.63 -6.37 -12.35
C ALA A 156 -8.93 -5.57 -13.47
N LYS A 157 -8.00 -6.22 -14.20
CA LYS A 157 -7.30 -5.61 -15.35
C LYS A 157 -8.25 -5.20 -16.47
N THR A 158 -9.24 -6.03 -16.77
CA THR A 158 -10.27 -5.71 -17.77
C THR A 158 -11.05 -4.46 -17.37
N LYS A 159 -11.49 -4.35 -16.11
CA LYS A 159 -12.18 -3.16 -15.62
C LYS A 159 -11.32 -1.90 -15.69
N VAL A 160 -10.01 -1.99 -15.37
CA VAL A 160 -9.05 -0.88 -15.55
C VAL A 160 -9.03 -0.40 -16.99
N LEU A 161 -8.94 -1.31 -17.97
CA LEU A 161 -8.93 -0.96 -19.39
C LEU A 161 -10.23 -0.29 -19.85
N TRP A 162 -11.38 -0.80 -19.39
CA TRP A 162 -12.68 -0.19 -19.69
C TRP A 162 -12.79 1.24 -19.15
N LEU A 163 -12.39 1.46 -17.89
CA LEU A 163 -12.42 2.79 -17.28
C LEU A 163 -11.51 3.78 -18.01
N ARG A 164 -10.30 3.35 -18.42
CA ARG A 164 -9.40 4.19 -19.21
C ARG A 164 -10.05 4.60 -20.53
N ARG A 165 -10.63 3.64 -21.26
CA ARG A 165 -11.31 3.91 -22.54
C ARG A 165 -12.52 4.83 -22.38
N GLU A 166 -13.32 4.67 -21.32
CA GLU A 166 -14.46 5.57 -21.05
C GLU A 166 -14.03 7.01 -20.81
N ARG A 167 -12.87 7.24 -20.19
CA ARG A 167 -12.32 8.59 -19.97
C ARG A 167 -11.78 9.19 -21.25
N GLU A 168 -11.02 8.40 -22.03
CA GLU A 168 -10.53 8.81 -23.35
C GLU A 168 -11.69 9.25 -24.27
N GLN A 169 -12.81 8.52 -24.26
CA GLN A 169 -14.00 8.87 -25.04
C GLN A 169 -14.69 10.18 -24.60
N LYS A 170 -14.47 10.61 -23.36
CA LYS A 170 -15.04 11.84 -22.80
C LYS A 170 -14.08 13.03 -22.88
N ASP A 171 -12.92 12.87 -23.53
CA ASP A 171 -11.84 13.85 -23.60
C ASP A 171 -11.42 14.37 -22.20
N LEU A 172 -11.54 13.49 -21.20
CA LEU A 172 -11.15 13.79 -19.83
C LEU A 172 -9.68 13.45 -19.64
N ASP A 173 -8.98 14.30 -18.90
CA ASP A 173 -7.59 14.03 -18.54
C ASP A 173 -7.45 12.64 -17.90
N THR A 174 -6.57 11.84 -18.51
CA THR A 174 -6.19 10.49 -18.07
C THR A 174 -5.01 10.52 -17.10
N ALA A 175 -4.27 11.62 -17.01
CA ALA A 175 -3.12 11.77 -16.12
C ALA A 175 -3.55 11.98 -14.65
N GLY A 176 -4.63 12.75 -14.42
CA GLY A 176 -5.18 12.97 -13.08
C GLY A 176 -5.95 11.78 -12.49
N VAL A 177 -6.30 10.79 -13.30
CA VAL A 177 -7.25 9.74 -12.92
C VAL A 177 -6.81 8.36 -13.39
N ILE A 178 -6.18 7.64 -12.49
CA ILE A 178 -5.52 6.36 -12.77
C ILE A 178 -6.35 5.24 -12.16
N ALA A 179 -6.87 4.35 -13.03
CA ALA A 179 -7.42 3.08 -12.59
C ALA A 179 -6.27 2.12 -12.22
N THR A 180 -6.20 1.69 -10.96
CA THR A 180 -5.16 0.75 -10.47
C THR A 180 -5.77 -0.38 -9.65
N THR A 181 -5.06 -1.51 -9.56
CA THR A 181 -5.39 -2.64 -8.70
C THR A 181 -4.64 -2.52 -7.38
N LEU A 182 -5.36 -2.26 -6.28
CA LEU A 182 -4.75 -2.13 -4.96
C LEU A 182 -5.23 -3.24 -4.02
N ALA A 183 -4.34 -3.70 -3.15
CA ALA A 183 -4.75 -4.23 -1.85
C ALA A 183 -5.18 -3.03 -1.00
N LEU A 184 -6.49 -2.77 -0.88
CA LEU A 184 -6.97 -1.77 0.05
C LEU A 184 -7.00 -2.42 1.43
N TYR A 185 -6.04 -2.07 2.27
CA TYR A 185 -6.17 -2.33 3.70
C TYR A 185 -6.71 -1.07 4.37
N TYR A 186 -7.96 -1.15 4.81
CA TYR A 186 -8.62 -0.14 5.63
C TYR A 186 -8.17 -0.31 7.08
N PRO A 187 -7.66 0.74 7.74
CA PRO A 187 -8.06 1.02 9.11
C PRO A 187 -9.17 2.08 9.02
N ALA A 188 -10.34 1.71 8.50
CA ALA A 188 -11.52 2.58 8.48
C ALA A 188 -12.62 2.02 9.38
N THR A 189 -12.24 1.63 10.60
CA THR A 189 -13.20 1.43 11.68
C THR A 189 -13.46 2.70 12.49
N ASP A 190 -12.74 3.80 12.26
CA ASP A 190 -12.86 5.01 13.10
C ASP A 190 -13.27 6.29 12.35
N LEU A 191 -13.92 6.19 11.19
CA LEU A 191 -14.69 7.31 10.62
C LEU A 191 -16.16 7.18 11.03
N VAL A 192 -16.41 7.27 12.34
CA VAL A 192 -17.74 7.48 12.96
C VAL A 192 -17.77 8.89 13.52
#